data_AF-A0A385TTY1-F1
#
_entry.id   AF-A0A385TTY1-F1
#
_cell.length_a   1.000
_cell.length_b   1.000
_cell.length_c   1.000
_cell.angle_alpha   90.00
_cell.angle_beta   90.00
_cell.angle_gamma   90.00
#
_symmetry.space_group_name_H-M   'P 1'
#
loop_
_entity.id
_entity.type
_entity.pdbx_description
1 polymer ?
#
loop_
_entity_poly.entity_id
_entity_poly.type
_entity_poly.pdbx_seq_one_letter_code
_entity_poly.pdbx_strand_id
1 'polypeptide(L)'
;MTRSKLKEAALRLFGQKGYDGTALSEIAKEVGVKTPAIYAFFESKEDLFMTVFEESMSAYNEYIQAMAETSKGMSTEKKLHALLLRQYDFHRDKQELAVFAFRYLVFPPDFLMDRMQEAFGRFDTLLSSIIVEIMQEGLDRGELAIVPMETLVDSYLTLMDGLGMQYYYYKSPELFERKLKHAFEMFWRSVEA
;
A
#
# COMPACT_ATOMS: atom_id res chain seq x y z
N MET A 1 5.55 -6.94 23.80
CA MET A 1 6.58 -5.91 23.51
C MET A 1 7.72 -6.45 22.63
N THR A 2 8.37 -7.56 22.96
CA THR A 2 9.49 -8.11 22.15
C THR A 2 9.09 -8.52 20.73
N ARG A 3 7.94 -9.16 20.54
CA ARG A 3 7.42 -9.52 19.20
C ARG A 3 7.27 -8.31 18.27
N SER A 4 6.70 -7.20 18.75
CA SER A 4 6.57 -5.95 17.96
C SER A 4 7.93 -5.40 17.56
N LYS A 5 8.86 -5.30 18.53
CA LYS A 5 10.22 -4.82 18.26
C LYS A 5 10.97 -5.65 17.23
N LEU A 6 10.79 -6.98 17.26
CA LEU A 6 11.36 -7.89 16.25
C LEU A 6 10.80 -7.62 14.85
N LYS A 7 9.48 -7.41 14.72
CA LYS A 7 8.86 -7.05 13.44
C LYS A 7 9.32 -5.69 12.92
N GLU A 8 9.41 -4.69 13.79
CA GLU A 8 9.90 -3.34 13.43
C GLU A 8 11.36 -3.38 12.96
N ALA A 9 12.23 -4.12 13.65
CA ALA A 9 13.62 -4.31 13.23
C ALA A 9 13.71 -5.11 11.91
N ALA A 10 12.90 -6.16 11.77
CA ALA A 10 12.83 -6.96 10.55
C ALA A 10 12.35 -6.12 9.35
N LEU A 11 11.30 -5.31 9.51
CA LEU A 11 10.82 -4.37 8.49
C LEU A 11 11.95 -3.48 7.96
N ARG A 12 12.67 -2.82 8.86
CA ARG A 12 13.79 -1.95 8.49
C ARG A 12 14.90 -2.71 7.78
N LEU A 13 15.38 -3.79 8.38
CA LEU A 13 16.52 -4.53 7.84
C LEU A 13 16.19 -5.20 6.52
N PHE A 14 15.03 -5.84 6.39
CA PHE A 14 14.58 -6.40 5.12
C PHE A 14 14.34 -5.32 4.07
N GLY A 15 13.78 -4.16 4.43
CA GLY A 15 13.59 -3.04 3.50
C GLY A 15 14.92 -2.50 2.95
N GLN A 16 15.91 -2.35 3.83
CA GLN A 16 17.22 -1.80 3.48
C GLN A 16 18.13 -2.81 2.76
N LYS A 17 18.29 -4.01 3.32
CA LYS A 17 19.28 -5.01 2.88
C LYS A 17 18.71 -6.09 1.98
N GLY A 18 17.38 -6.22 1.88
CA GLY A 18 16.74 -7.34 1.21
C GLY A 18 16.59 -8.55 2.14
N TYR A 19 15.83 -9.55 1.67
CA TYR A 19 15.58 -10.77 2.42
C TYR A 19 16.90 -11.51 2.64
N ASP A 20 17.61 -11.86 1.55
CA ASP A 20 18.86 -12.63 1.62
C ASP A 20 19.97 -11.89 2.38
N GLY A 21 20.02 -10.56 2.25
CA GLY A 21 21.02 -9.71 2.90
C GLY A 21 20.81 -9.48 4.39
N THR A 22 19.77 -10.08 5.00
CA THR A 22 19.43 -9.89 6.42
C THR A 22 19.51 -11.20 7.18
N ALA A 23 20.40 -11.32 8.16
CA ALA A 23 20.43 -12.48 9.05
C ALA A 23 19.53 -12.28 10.29
N LEU A 24 18.93 -13.36 10.81
CA LEU A 24 18.15 -13.33 12.05
C LEU A 24 18.97 -12.84 13.26
N SER A 25 20.29 -13.09 13.26
CA SER A 25 21.20 -12.59 14.28
C SER A 25 21.33 -11.07 14.28
N GLU A 26 21.21 -10.42 13.10
CA GLU A 26 21.24 -8.96 12.99
C GLU A 26 19.96 -8.35 13.57
N ILE A 27 18.79 -8.94 13.24
CA ILE A 27 17.50 -8.54 13.80
C ILE A 27 17.50 -8.69 15.33
N ALA A 28 17.98 -9.84 15.83
CA ALA A 28 18.08 -10.09 17.27
C ALA A 28 18.98 -9.06 17.96
N LYS A 29 20.14 -8.78 17.35
CA LYS A 29 21.10 -7.80 17.85
C LYS A 29 20.51 -6.38 17.92
N GLU A 30 19.75 -5.97 16.91
CA GLU A 30 19.09 -4.65 16.89
C GLU A 30 18.06 -4.50 18.02
N VAL A 31 17.34 -5.57 18.37
CA VAL A 31 16.37 -5.58 19.47
C VAL A 31 17.03 -5.78 20.85
N GLY A 32 18.32 -6.17 20.89
CA GLY A 32 19.05 -6.43 22.13
C GLY A 32 18.76 -7.81 22.73
N VAL A 33 18.39 -8.79 21.91
CA VAL A 33 18.13 -10.18 22.32
C VAL A 33 19.08 -11.16 21.64
N LYS A 34 19.14 -12.40 22.14
CA LYS A 34 19.88 -13.49 21.47
C LYS A 34 19.03 -14.08 20.35
N THR A 35 19.64 -14.53 19.25
CA THR A 35 18.95 -15.15 18.10
C THR A 35 17.93 -16.24 18.49
N PRO A 36 18.20 -17.15 19.46
CA PRO A 36 17.22 -18.15 19.87
C PRO A 36 15.89 -17.57 20.38
N ALA A 37 15.87 -16.33 20.88
CA ALA A 37 14.64 -15.69 21.35
C ALA A 37 13.66 -15.35 20.21
N ILE A 38 14.13 -15.26 18.95
CA ILE A 38 13.25 -15.05 17.79
C ILE A 38 12.36 -16.27 17.58
N TYR A 39 12.91 -17.48 17.77
CA TYR A 39 12.18 -18.73 17.58
C TYR A 39 11.07 -18.98 18.62
N ALA A 40 11.00 -18.15 19.66
CA ALA A 40 9.85 -18.15 20.58
C ALA A 40 8.61 -17.42 20.00
N PHE A 41 8.78 -16.65 18.92
CA PHE A 41 7.73 -15.82 18.33
C PHE A 41 7.46 -16.11 16.85
N PHE A 42 8.45 -16.67 16.15
CA PHE A 42 8.40 -16.95 14.72
C PHE A 42 9.08 -18.28 14.42
N GLU A 43 8.47 -19.10 13.59
CA GLU A 43 8.98 -20.45 13.29
C GLU A 43 10.28 -20.40 12.47
N SER A 44 10.41 -19.38 11.63
CA SER A 44 11.55 -19.21 10.73
C SER A 44 11.75 -17.73 10.34
N LYS A 45 12.81 -17.47 9.58
CA LYS A 45 13.02 -16.16 8.94
C LYS A 45 11.93 -15.83 7.94
N GLU A 46 11.46 -16.85 7.21
CA GLU A 46 10.35 -16.73 6.26
C GLU A 46 9.04 -16.38 6.97
N ASP A 47 8.75 -17.02 8.11
CA ASP A 47 7.56 -16.71 8.91
C ASP A 47 7.58 -15.26 9.44
N LEU A 48 8.72 -14.82 9.97
CA LEU A 48 8.92 -13.42 10.37
C LEU A 48 8.75 -12.47 9.18
N PHE A 49 9.33 -12.79 8.03
CA PHE A 49 9.22 -11.98 6.82
C PHE A 49 7.78 -11.86 6.34
N MET A 50 7.06 -12.99 6.21
CA MET A 50 5.68 -13.00 5.74
C MET A 50 4.76 -12.28 6.72
N THR A 51 4.98 -12.43 8.04
CA THR A 51 4.26 -11.65 9.04
C THR A 51 4.43 -10.14 8.81
N VAL A 52 5.67 -9.69 8.59
CA VAL A 52 5.96 -8.27 8.33
C VAL A 52 5.37 -7.80 7.00
N PHE A 53 5.37 -8.65 5.97
CA PHE A 53 4.80 -8.35 4.67
C PHE A 53 3.28 -8.18 4.71
N GLU A 54 2.58 -9.13 5.32
CA GLU A 54 1.12 -9.06 5.48
C GLU A 54 0.70 -7.85 6.34
N GLU A 55 1.43 -7.57 7.42
CA GLU A 55 1.16 -6.38 8.24
C GLU A 55 1.43 -5.07 7.49
N SER A 56 2.41 -5.05 6.59
CA SER A 56 2.68 -3.88 5.75
C SER A 56 1.54 -3.61 4.77
N MET A 57 0.98 -4.66 4.18
CA MET A 57 -0.22 -4.57 3.33
C MET A 57 -1.46 -4.15 4.12
N SER A 58 -1.69 -4.77 5.29
CA SER A 58 -2.83 -4.42 6.17
C SER A 58 -2.78 -2.95 6.61
N ALA A 59 -1.59 -2.47 6.99
CA ALA A 59 -1.39 -1.09 7.42
C ALA A 59 -1.76 -0.07 6.32
N TYR A 60 -1.54 -0.42 5.04
CA TYR A 60 -1.97 0.44 3.93
C TYR A 60 -3.49 0.48 3.81
N ASN A 61 -4.15 -0.69 3.82
CA ASN A 61 -5.61 -0.77 3.74
C ASN A 61 -6.28 -0.03 4.91
N GLU A 62 -5.78 -0.20 6.13
CA GLU A 62 -6.25 0.53 7.30
C GLU A 62 -6.05 2.05 7.15
N TYR A 63 -4.93 2.48 6.57
CA TYR A 63 -4.62 3.89 6.37
C TYR A 63 -5.55 4.55 5.34
N ILE A 64 -5.89 3.82 4.27
CA ILE A 64 -6.85 4.24 3.24
C ILE A 64 -8.29 4.20 3.81
N GLN A 65 -8.68 3.12 4.49
CA GLN A 65 -10.03 2.95 5.04
C GLN A 65 -10.36 4.02 6.09
N ALA A 66 -9.39 4.49 6.86
CA ALA A 66 -9.59 5.60 7.80
C ALA A 66 -10.09 6.90 7.12
N MET A 67 -9.90 7.05 5.81
CA MET A 67 -10.45 8.17 5.01
C MET A 67 -11.93 7.98 4.66
N ALA A 68 -12.43 6.75 4.58
CA ALA A 68 -13.83 6.48 4.23
C ALA A 68 -14.78 7.13 5.25
N GLU A 69 -14.43 7.12 6.53
CA GLU A 69 -15.22 7.74 7.59
C GLU A 69 -15.26 9.28 7.51
N THR A 70 -14.16 9.92 7.11
CA THR A 70 -14.05 11.38 7.04
C THR A 70 -14.56 11.97 5.72
N SER A 71 -14.84 11.12 4.73
CA SER A 71 -15.30 11.52 3.39
C SER A 71 -16.81 11.38 3.19
N LYS A 72 -17.56 11.07 4.26
CA LYS A 72 -19.03 11.04 4.24
C LYS A 72 -19.61 12.38 3.77
N GLY A 73 -20.51 12.32 2.78
CA GLY A 73 -21.17 13.50 2.20
C GLY A 73 -20.35 14.26 1.15
N MET A 74 -19.11 13.85 0.86
CA MET A 74 -18.35 14.40 -0.27
C MET A 74 -18.90 13.88 -1.62
N SER A 75 -18.62 14.62 -2.70
CA SER A 75 -18.84 14.14 -4.08
C SER A 75 -17.87 13.02 -4.42
N THR A 76 -18.22 12.19 -5.40
CA THR A 76 -17.39 11.09 -5.89
C THR A 76 -16.04 11.59 -6.39
N GLU A 77 -16.02 12.71 -7.12
CA GLU A 77 -14.77 13.38 -7.55
C GLU A 77 -13.84 13.64 -6.35
N LYS A 78 -14.35 14.26 -5.29
CA LYS A 78 -13.55 14.61 -4.11
C LYS A 78 -13.07 13.38 -3.36
N LYS A 79 -13.90 12.33 -3.27
CA LYS A 79 -13.52 11.05 -2.64
C LYS A 79 -12.36 10.39 -3.40
N LEU A 80 -12.47 10.28 -4.72
CA LEU A 80 -11.43 9.69 -5.57
C LEU A 80 -10.15 10.54 -5.57
N HIS A 81 -10.24 11.87 -5.60
CA HIS A 81 -9.06 12.72 -5.46
C HIS A 81 -8.39 12.55 -4.09
N ALA A 82 -9.19 12.49 -3.02
CA ALA A 82 -8.70 12.32 -1.65
C ALA A 82 -7.98 10.99 -1.46
N LEU A 83 -8.43 9.91 -2.09
CA LEU A 83 -7.74 8.61 -2.08
C LEU A 83 -6.31 8.70 -2.64
N LEU A 84 -6.11 9.40 -3.77
CA LEU A 84 -4.78 9.58 -4.35
C LEU A 84 -3.86 10.40 -3.42
N LEU A 85 -4.39 11.44 -2.78
CA LEU A 85 -3.66 12.20 -1.76
C LEU A 85 -3.34 11.34 -0.54
N ARG A 86 -4.27 10.47 -0.13
CA ARG A 86 -4.09 9.58 1.01
C ARG A 86 -2.98 8.56 0.76
N GLN A 87 -2.88 8.04 -0.45
CA GLN A 87 -1.75 7.20 -0.86
C GLN A 87 -0.43 7.98 -0.74
N TYR A 88 -0.38 9.22 -1.23
CA TYR A 88 0.82 10.06 -1.08
C TYR A 88 1.21 10.25 0.39
N ASP A 89 0.24 10.59 1.25
CA ASP A 89 0.46 10.73 2.69
C ASP A 89 0.96 9.41 3.31
N PHE A 90 0.49 8.25 2.87
CA PHE A 90 1.03 6.97 3.32
C PHE A 90 2.50 6.81 2.97
N HIS A 91 2.88 7.06 1.71
CA HIS A 91 4.29 6.94 1.30
C HIS A 91 5.21 7.92 2.06
N ARG A 92 4.68 9.09 2.46
CA ARG A 92 5.38 10.08 3.30
C ARG A 92 5.47 9.65 4.77
N ASP A 93 4.34 9.38 5.39
CA ASP A 93 4.22 9.18 6.83
C ASP A 93 4.64 7.76 7.27
N LYS A 94 4.54 6.79 6.36
CA LYS A 94 4.82 5.37 6.58
C LYS A 94 5.93 4.86 5.66
N GLN A 95 6.95 5.69 5.43
CA GLN A 95 8.02 5.44 4.47
C GLN A 95 8.67 4.05 4.58
N GLU A 96 8.93 3.55 5.80
CA GLU A 96 9.53 2.21 5.98
C GLU A 96 8.62 1.08 5.46
N LEU A 97 7.33 1.13 5.78
CA LEU A 97 6.32 0.19 5.29
C LEU A 97 6.19 0.28 3.78
N ALA A 98 6.11 1.50 3.26
CA ALA A 98 5.92 1.75 1.85
C ALA A 98 7.12 1.28 1.01
N VAL A 99 8.36 1.57 1.44
CA VAL A 99 9.58 1.12 0.76
C VAL A 99 9.72 -0.40 0.81
N PHE A 100 9.41 -1.01 1.96
CA PHE A 100 9.42 -2.46 2.11
C PHE A 100 8.42 -3.11 1.14
N ALA A 101 7.15 -2.68 1.17
CA ALA A 101 6.09 -3.14 0.28
C ALA A 101 6.52 -3.02 -1.19
N PHE A 102 6.94 -1.82 -1.61
CA PHE A 102 7.35 -1.54 -2.97
C PHE A 102 8.47 -2.47 -3.45
N ARG A 103 9.53 -2.62 -2.65
CA ARG A 103 10.67 -3.49 -2.99
C ARG A 103 10.23 -4.91 -3.31
N TYR A 104 9.37 -5.47 -2.48
CA TYR A 104 9.00 -6.88 -2.52
C TYR A 104 7.81 -7.18 -3.44
N LEU A 105 6.98 -6.19 -3.76
CA LEU A 105 6.00 -6.31 -4.84
C LEU A 105 6.67 -6.32 -6.22
N VAL A 106 7.76 -5.56 -6.41
CA VAL A 106 8.47 -5.51 -7.71
C VAL A 106 9.50 -6.63 -7.83
N PHE A 107 10.20 -6.97 -6.75
CA PHE A 107 11.24 -8.00 -6.73
C PHE A 107 11.04 -8.96 -5.55
N PRO A 108 10.01 -9.83 -5.58
CA PRO A 108 9.80 -10.83 -4.54
C PRO A 108 10.93 -11.88 -4.56
N PRO A 109 11.28 -12.50 -3.42
CA PRO A 109 12.11 -13.71 -3.42
C PRO A 109 11.37 -14.84 -4.13
N ASP A 110 12.00 -15.51 -5.10
CA ASP A 110 11.36 -16.51 -5.96
C ASP A 110 10.57 -17.57 -5.18
N PHE A 111 11.15 -18.06 -4.07
CA PHE A 111 10.55 -19.11 -3.26
C PHE A 111 9.36 -18.64 -2.39
N LEU A 112 9.13 -17.33 -2.28
CA LEU A 112 7.99 -16.73 -1.59
C LEU A 112 6.95 -16.13 -2.54
N MET A 113 7.21 -16.13 -3.84
CA MET A 113 6.40 -15.43 -4.83
C MET A 113 4.91 -15.80 -4.72
N ASP A 114 4.58 -17.09 -4.70
CA ASP A 114 3.18 -17.55 -4.63
C ASP A 114 2.48 -17.07 -3.35
N ARG A 115 3.16 -17.19 -2.20
CA ARG A 115 2.64 -16.74 -0.90
C ARG A 115 2.42 -15.23 -0.87
N MET A 116 3.34 -14.48 -1.46
CA MET A 116 3.25 -13.01 -1.54
C MET A 116 2.18 -12.56 -2.51
N GLN A 117 2.00 -13.24 -3.64
CA GLN A 117 0.90 -12.97 -4.58
C GLN A 117 -0.45 -13.25 -3.94
N GLU A 118 -0.58 -14.33 -3.16
CA GLU A 118 -1.81 -14.63 -2.43
C GLU A 118 -2.13 -13.54 -1.39
N ALA A 119 -1.11 -13.11 -0.63
CA ALA A 119 -1.23 -12.02 0.33
C ALA A 119 -1.58 -10.68 -0.36
N PHE A 120 -0.98 -10.40 -1.52
CA PHE A 120 -1.29 -9.23 -2.32
C PHE A 120 -2.71 -9.29 -2.89
N GLY A 121 -3.20 -10.44 -3.37
CA GLY A 121 -4.56 -10.57 -3.87
C GLY A 121 -5.62 -10.28 -2.81
N ARG A 122 -5.39 -10.71 -1.56
CA ARG A 122 -6.25 -10.33 -0.41
C ARG A 122 -6.24 -8.82 -0.15
N PHE A 123 -5.05 -8.22 -0.23
CA PHE A 123 -4.87 -6.78 -0.08
C PHE A 123 -5.61 -6.00 -1.17
N ASP A 124 -5.41 -6.39 -2.42
CA ASP A 124 -5.98 -5.77 -3.62
C ASP A 124 -7.51 -5.83 -3.61
N THR A 125 -8.08 -6.97 -3.20
CA THR A 125 -9.53 -7.14 -3.06
C THR A 125 -10.15 -6.08 -2.12
N LEU A 126 -9.50 -5.79 -0.99
CA LEU A 126 -9.99 -4.81 -0.01
C LEU A 126 -9.85 -3.36 -0.50
N LEU A 127 -8.76 -3.04 -1.19
CA LEU A 127 -8.58 -1.71 -1.78
C LEU A 127 -9.61 -1.48 -2.90
N SER A 128 -9.76 -2.46 -3.78
CA SER A 128 -10.72 -2.44 -4.88
C SER A 128 -12.15 -2.30 -4.38
N SER A 129 -12.54 -2.96 -3.28
CA SER A 129 -13.90 -2.81 -2.75
C SER A 129 -14.22 -1.39 -2.30
N ILE A 130 -13.25 -0.69 -1.68
CA ILE A 130 -13.43 0.72 -1.29
C ILE A 130 -13.67 1.61 -2.52
N ILE A 131 -12.91 1.38 -3.60
CA ILE A 131 -13.03 2.15 -4.84
C ILE A 131 -14.34 1.85 -5.55
N VAL A 132 -14.74 0.56 -5.63
CA VAL A 132 -16.02 0.12 -6.18
C VAL A 132 -17.18 0.78 -5.43
N GLU A 133 -17.16 0.83 -4.10
CA GLU A 133 -18.21 1.49 -3.31
C GLU A 133 -18.33 2.97 -3.66
N ILE A 134 -17.20 3.69 -3.76
CA ILE A 134 -17.19 5.11 -4.12
C ILE A 134 -17.72 5.34 -5.55
N MET A 135 -17.32 4.48 -6.49
CA MET A 135 -17.76 4.59 -7.88
C MET A 135 -19.23 4.20 -8.05
N GLN A 136 -19.71 3.19 -7.32
CA GLN A 136 -21.12 2.81 -7.33
C GLN A 136 -21.99 3.95 -6.80
N GLU A 137 -21.59 4.60 -5.70
CA GLU A 137 -22.28 5.81 -5.24
C GLU A 137 -22.30 6.92 -6.30
N GLY A 138 -21.23 7.08 -7.06
CA GLY A 138 -21.14 8.06 -8.15
C GLY A 138 -22.09 7.77 -9.30
N LEU A 139 -22.20 6.49 -9.71
CA LEU A 139 -23.15 6.06 -10.73
C LEU A 139 -24.59 6.26 -10.25
N ASP A 140 -24.89 5.89 -9.00
CA ASP A 140 -26.23 6.03 -8.41
C ASP A 140 -26.68 7.50 -8.32
N ARG A 141 -25.73 8.42 -8.10
CA ARG A 141 -25.97 9.88 -8.08
C ARG A 141 -25.95 10.53 -9.47
N GLY A 142 -25.58 9.79 -10.52
CA GLY A 142 -25.37 10.33 -11.86
C GLY A 142 -24.19 11.31 -11.93
N GLU A 143 -23.19 11.16 -11.06
CA GLU A 143 -21.93 11.92 -11.10
C GLU A 143 -20.92 11.28 -12.08
N LEU A 144 -21.06 9.98 -12.34
CA LEU A 144 -20.22 9.21 -13.27
C LEU A 144 -21.00 8.77 -14.51
N ALA A 145 -20.33 8.79 -15.66
CA ALA A 145 -20.83 8.24 -16.90
C ALA A 145 -21.05 6.73 -16.81
N ILE A 146 -22.03 6.23 -17.57
CA ILE A 146 -22.39 4.80 -17.58
C ILE A 146 -21.33 4.02 -18.37
N VAL A 147 -20.34 3.52 -17.65
CA VAL A 147 -19.22 2.71 -18.13
C VAL A 147 -19.18 1.42 -17.27
N PRO A 148 -18.72 0.27 -17.80
CA PRO A 148 -18.55 -0.93 -16.97
C PRO A 148 -17.70 -0.64 -15.72
N MET A 149 -18.16 -1.09 -14.55
CA MET A 149 -17.50 -0.84 -13.25
C MET A 149 -16.03 -1.30 -13.26
N GLU A 150 -15.76 -2.48 -13.82
CA GLU A 150 -14.40 -3.03 -13.97
C GLU A 150 -13.48 -2.06 -14.71
N THR A 151 -13.95 -1.46 -15.81
CA THR A 151 -13.16 -0.47 -16.56
C THR A 151 -12.87 0.80 -15.75
N LEU A 152 -13.84 1.28 -14.95
CA LEU A 152 -13.63 2.44 -14.08
C LEU A 152 -12.60 2.15 -12.99
N VAL A 153 -12.74 1.00 -12.32
CA VAL A 153 -11.86 0.59 -11.21
C VAL A 153 -10.45 0.33 -11.73
N ASP A 154 -10.28 -0.46 -12.79
CA ASP A 154 -8.97 -0.81 -13.34
C ASP A 154 -8.21 0.43 -13.83
N SER A 155 -8.90 1.36 -14.50
CA SER A 155 -8.27 2.60 -14.98
C SER A 155 -7.85 3.51 -13.82
N TYR A 156 -8.65 3.59 -12.75
CA TYR A 156 -8.31 4.35 -11.56
C TYR A 156 -7.16 3.71 -10.77
N LEU A 157 -7.17 2.38 -10.58
CA LEU A 157 -6.08 1.65 -9.95
C LEU A 157 -4.77 1.81 -10.74
N THR A 158 -4.83 1.73 -12.06
CA THR A 158 -3.66 1.99 -12.93
C THR A 158 -3.08 3.39 -12.72
N LEU A 159 -3.95 4.41 -12.61
CA LEU A 159 -3.55 5.77 -12.28
C LEU A 159 -2.90 5.84 -10.89
N MET A 160 -3.52 5.20 -9.90
CA MET A 160 -3.08 5.13 -8.51
C MET A 160 -1.69 4.47 -8.38
N ASP A 161 -1.45 3.36 -9.06
CA ASP A 161 -0.16 2.67 -9.13
C ASP A 161 0.91 3.54 -9.79
N GLY A 162 0.57 4.18 -10.91
CA GLY A 162 1.48 5.07 -11.63
C GLY A 162 1.90 6.29 -10.80
N LEU A 163 0.99 6.84 -9.99
CA LEU A 163 1.31 7.92 -9.05
C LEU A 163 2.12 7.42 -7.85
N GLY A 164 1.77 6.25 -7.29
CA GLY A 164 2.54 5.62 -6.22
C GLY A 164 4.00 5.36 -6.60
N MET A 165 4.22 4.86 -7.81
CA MET A 165 5.55 4.73 -8.41
C MET A 165 6.28 6.08 -8.50
N GLN A 166 5.60 7.12 -8.97
CA GLN A 166 6.17 8.46 -9.17
C GLN A 166 6.62 9.13 -7.88
N TYR A 167 6.06 8.77 -6.73
CA TYR A 167 6.55 9.20 -5.42
C TYR A 167 8.05 8.89 -5.22
N TYR A 168 8.51 7.73 -5.69
CA TYR A 168 9.91 7.31 -5.53
C TYR A 168 10.86 7.92 -6.56
N TYR A 169 10.34 8.46 -7.67
CA TYR A 169 11.14 9.14 -8.69
C TYR A 169 11.31 10.63 -8.43
N TYR A 170 10.27 11.29 -7.91
CA TYR A 170 10.24 12.74 -7.74
C TYR A 170 10.30 13.14 -6.28
N LYS A 171 11.28 13.97 -5.93
CA LYS A 171 11.51 14.42 -4.54
C LYS A 171 10.82 15.73 -4.17
N SER A 172 10.23 16.45 -5.13
CA SER A 172 9.53 17.72 -4.89
C SER A 172 8.03 17.45 -4.64
N PRO A 173 7.51 17.79 -3.46
CA PRO A 173 6.07 17.72 -3.18
C PRO A 173 5.23 18.50 -4.18
N GLU A 174 5.67 19.70 -4.57
CA GLU A 174 4.96 20.59 -5.50
C GLU A 174 4.85 19.97 -6.90
N LEU A 175 5.93 19.29 -7.34
CA LEU A 175 5.94 18.56 -8.60
C LEU A 175 4.97 17.37 -8.56
N PHE A 176 4.93 16.64 -7.45
CA PHE A 176 4.02 15.52 -7.25
C PHE A 176 2.56 15.99 -7.25
N GLU A 177 2.23 17.01 -6.45
CA GLU A 177 0.88 17.59 -6.36
C GLU A 177 0.38 18.06 -7.73
N ARG A 178 1.23 18.75 -8.51
CA ARG A 178 0.90 19.16 -9.87
C ARG A 178 0.59 17.96 -10.78
N LYS A 179 1.40 16.89 -10.69
CA LYS A 179 1.21 15.67 -11.51
C LYS A 179 -0.05 14.92 -11.12
N LEU A 180 -0.29 14.73 -9.82
CA LEU A 180 -1.52 14.14 -9.30
C LEU A 180 -2.73 14.91 -9.78
N LYS A 181 -2.72 16.24 -9.62
CA LYS A 181 -3.80 17.12 -10.08
C LYS A 181 -4.07 16.92 -11.57
N HIS A 182 -3.06 17.05 -12.43
CA HIS A 182 -3.26 16.92 -13.87
C HIS A 182 -3.74 15.52 -14.28
N ALA A 183 -3.18 14.48 -13.67
CA ALA A 183 -3.55 13.11 -14.00
C ALA A 183 -4.97 12.79 -13.54
N PHE A 184 -5.37 13.25 -12.35
CA PHE A 184 -6.73 13.13 -11.85
C PHE A 184 -7.74 13.94 -12.68
N GLU A 185 -7.43 15.19 -13.05
CA GLU A 185 -8.31 16.01 -13.90
C GLU A 185 -8.58 15.33 -15.26
N MET A 186 -7.56 14.72 -15.86
CA MET A 186 -7.71 13.97 -17.11
C MET A 186 -8.54 12.69 -16.93
N PHE A 187 -8.31 11.95 -15.84
CA PHE A 187 -9.13 10.79 -15.49
C PHE A 187 -10.59 11.20 -15.28
N TRP A 188 -10.86 12.18 -14.42
CA TRP A 188 -12.21 12.62 -14.08
C TRP A 188 -13.02 13.05 -15.31
N ARG A 189 -12.44 13.87 -16.20
CA ARG A 189 -13.08 14.29 -17.46
C ARG A 189 -13.44 13.13 -18.40
N SER A 190 -12.77 11.99 -18.26
CA SER A 190 -13.06 10.82 -19.08
C SER A 190 -14.20 9.96 -18.52
N VAL A 191 -14.59 10.19 -17.26
CA VAL A 191 -15.58 9.37 -16.54
C VAL A 191 -16.73 10.15 -15.93
N GLU A 192 -16.72 11.49 -15.93
CA GLU A 192 -17.82 12.33 -15.45
C GLU A 192 -19.03 12.30 -16.39
N ALA A 193 -20.25 12.42 -15.83
CA ALA A 193 -21.52 12.39 -16.57
C ALA A 193 -21.91 13.73 -17.22
#